data_AF-A0A4Y8CCJ9-F1
#
_entry.id   AF-A0A4Y8CCJ9-F1
#
_cell.length_a   1.000
_cell.length_b   1.000
_cell.length_c   1.000
_cell.angle_alpha   90.00
_cell.angle_beta   90.00
_cell.angle_gamma   90.00
#
_symmetry.space_group_name_H-M   'P 1'
#
loop_
_entity.id
_entity.type
_entity.pdbx_description
1 polymer ?
#
loop_
_entity_poly.entity_id
_entity_poly.type
_entity_poly.pdbx_seq_one_letter_code
_entity_poly.pdbx_strand_id
1 'polypeptide(L)'
;MIEFILRDMFFAAVAGFGFAYACNPPLKTLILSALLAAIAHGLRFTLVEYFHFQTLAIATFVASFCIGCLGIALAKIIKTPAEIIAFPALIPMIPGIYAYKAILYLISFIRSDDLKAKSEFLV
;
A
#
# COMPACT_ATOMS: atom_id res chain seq x y z
N MET A 1 6.59 -16.41 -11.81
CA MET A 1 7.06 -15.01 -11.81
C MET A 1 5.91 -14.04 -12.04
N ILE A 2 5.37 -13.96 -13.26
CA ILE A 2 4.25 -13.07 -13.62
C ILE A 2 2.98 -13.37 -12.81
N GLU A 3 2.70 -14.66 -12.54
CA GLU A 3 1.51 -15.06 -11.77
C GLU A 3 1.44 -14.42 -10.38
N PHE A 4 2.56 -14.33 -9.66
CA PHE A 4 2.59 -13.72 -8.32
C PHE A 4 2.27 -12.22 -8.38
N ILE A 5 2.83 -11.52 -9.36
CA ILE A 5 2.56 -10.10 -9.60
C ILE A 5 1.08 -9.91 -9.91
N LEU A 6 0.51 -10.72 -10.82
CA LEU A 6 -0.90 -10.60 -11.20
C LEU A 6 -1.85 -10.88 -10.02
N ARG A 7 -1.55 -11.87 -9.18
CA ARG A 7 -2.33 -12.14 -7.96
C ARG A 7 -2.25 -10.98 -6.97
N ASP A 8 -1.05 -10.47 -6.73
CA ASP A 8 -0.82 -9.32 -5.85
C ASP A 8 -1.59 -8.08 -6.33
N MET A 9 -1.47 -7.75 -7.63
CA MET A 9 -2.21 -6.68 -8.29
C MET A 9 -3.73 -6.87 -8.19
N PHE A 10 -4.23 -8.10 -8.36
CA PHE A 10 -5.66 -8.40 -8.26
C PHE A 10 -6.20 -8.13 -6.85
N PHE A 11 -5.54 -8.63 -5.81
CA PHE A 11 -5.98 -8.37 -4.43
C PHE A 11 -5.88 -6.90 -4.05
N ALA A 12 -4.83 -6.20 -4.52
CA ALA A 12 -4.71 -4.76 -4.35
C ALA A 12 -5.85 -4.00 -5.05
N ALA A 13 -6.25 -4.42 -6.24
CA ALA A 13 -7.39 -3.83 -6.96
C ALA A 13 -8.70 -4.00 -6.20
N VAL A 14 -8.95 -5.20 -5.66
CA VAL A 14 -10.15 -5.50 -4.86
C VAL A 14 -10.17 -4.64 -3.59
N ALA A 15 -9.05 -4.52 -2.89
CA ALA A 15 -8.92 -3.67 -1.72
C ALA A 15 -9.15 -2.19 -2.08
N GLY A 16 -8.48 -1.69 -3.11
CA GLY A 16 -8.61 -0.31 -3.59
C GLY A 16 -10.04 0.02 -4.03
N PHE A 17 -10.73 -0.92 -4.67
CA PHE A 17 -12.15 -0.80 -5.01
C PHE A 17 -13.01 -0.65 -3.75
N GLY A 18 -12.82 -1.52 -2.75
CA GLY A 18 -13.59 -1.44 -1.49
C GLY A 18 -13.39 -0.11 -0.75
N PHE A 19 -12.14 0.36 -0.64
CA PHE A 19 -11.86 1.65 -0.02
C PHE A 19 -12.41 2.83 -0.82
N ALA A 20 -12.34 2.78 -2.15
CA ALA A 20 -12.90 3.82 -3.00
C ALA A 20 -14.42 3.84 -2.92
N TYR A 21 -15.07 2.68 -2.83
CA TYR A 21 -16.52 2.57 -2.72
C TYR A 21 -17.05 3.30 -1.47
N ALA A 22 -16.32 3.25 -0.35
CA ALA A 22 -16.67 3.96 0.87
C ALA A 22 -16.75 5.48 0.70
N CYS A 23 -16.06 6.06 -0.29
CA CYS A 23 -16.13 7.48 -0.61
C CYS A 23 -17.32 7.85 -1.52
N ASN A 24 -18.14 6.87 -1.92
CA ASN A 24 -19.26 7.01 -2.86
C ASN A 24 -18.93 7.81 -4.15
N PRO A 25 -17.82 7.53 -4.87
CA PRO A 25 -17.46 8.26 -6.07
C PRO A 25 -18.23 7.74 -7.30
N PRO A 26 -18.21 8.48 -8.43
CA PRO A 26 -18.72 7.97 -9.69
C PRO A 26 -18.05 6.63 -10.07
N LEU A 27 -18.79 5.72 -10.71
CA LEU A 27 -18.29 4.38 -11.08
C LEU A 27 -16.96 4.41 -11.86
N LYS A 28 -16.77 5.42 -12.73
CA LYS A 28 -15.52 5.60 -13.48
C LYS A 28 -14.32 5.82 -12.56
N THR A 29 -14.50 6.62 -11.52
CA THR A 29 -13.48 6.92 -10.51
C THR A 29 -13.20 5.68 -9.66
N LEU A 30 -14.23 4.92 -9.30
CA LEU A 30 -14.11 3.66 -8.56
C LEU A 30 -13.23 2.64 -9.29
N ILE A 31 -13.52 2.40 -10.57
CA ILE A 31 -12.72 1.50 -11.42
C ILE A 31 -11.29 2.04 -11.57
N LEU A 32 -11.13 3.36 -11.74
CA LEU A 32 -9.82 3.95 -11.87
C LEU A 32 -8.97 3.79 -10.60
N SER A 33 -9.56 4.02 -9.42
CA SER A 33 -8.87 3.83 -8.13
C SER A 33 -8.43 2.37 -7.94
N ALA A 34 -9.27 1.40 -8.33
CA ALA A 34 -8.92 -0.02 -8.28
C ALA A 34 -7.75 -0.37 -9.23
N LEU A 35 -7.77 0.16 -10.46
CA LEU A 35 -6.66 -0.04 -11.42
C LEU A 35 -5.36 0.59 -10.92
N LEU A 36 -5.43 1.80 -10.38
CA LEU A 36 -4.25 2.45 -9.81
C LEU A 36 -3.73 1.71 -8.58
N ALA A 37 -4.60 1.16 -7.72
CA ALA A 37 -4.17 0.31 -6.61
C ALA A 37 -3.40 -0.92 -7.09
N ALA A 38 -3.89 -1.57 -8.15
CA ALA A 38 -3.22 -2.70 -8.79
C ALA A 38 -1.82 -2.31 -9.27
N ILE A 39 -1.71 -1.21 -10.03
CA ILE A 39 -0.43 -0.76 -10.58
C ILE A 39 0.53 -0.34 -9.45
N ALA A 40 0.03 0.35 -8.42
CA ALA A 40 0.83 0.82 -7.30
C ALA A 40 1.47 -0.34 -6.55
N HIS A 41 0.67 -1.33 -6.20
CA HIS A 41 1.14 -2.48 -5.44
C HIS A 41 2.02 -3.40 -6.30
N GLY A 42 1.66 -3.62 -7.57
CA GLY A 42 2.48 -4.35 -8.53
C GLY A 42 3.85 -3.70 -8.77
N LEU A 43 3.92 -2.37 -8.86
CA LEU A 43 5.18 -1.63 -8.98
C LEU A 43 6.04 -1.81 -7.72
N ARG A 44 5.45 -1.66 -6.53
CA ARG A 44 6.17 -1.89 -5.26
C ARG A 44 6.67 -3.32 -5.16
N PHE A 45 5.82 -4.30 -5.42
CA PHE A 45 6.17 -5.73 -5.41
C PHE A 45 7.33 -5.99 -6.38
N THR A 46 7.29 -5.39 -7.57
CA THR A 46 8.34 -5.56 -8.56
C THR A 46 9.68 -4.98 -8.10
N LEU A 47 9.66 -3.80 -7.49
CA LEU A 47 10.85 -3.14 -6.94
C LEU A 47 11.50 -3.97 -5.83
N VAL A 48 10.70 -4.56 -4.94
CA VAL A 48 11.20 -5.38 -3.82
C VAL A 48 11.73 -6.72 -4.31
N GLU A 49 10.92 -7.47 -5.06
CA GLU A 49 11.21 -8.87 -5.39
C GLU A 49 12.21 -9.04 -6.54
N TYR A 50 12.25 -8.11 -7.51
CA TYR A 50 13.07 -8.27 -8.72
C TYR A 50 14.20 -7.24 -8.86
N PHE A 51 14.04 -6.04 -8.31
CA PHE A 51 15.10 -5.03 -8.31
C PHE A 51 15.90 -5.00 -6.99
N HIS A 52 15.62 -5.93 -6.07
CA HIS A 52 16.32 -6.10 -4.79
C HIS A 52 16.43 -4.82 -3.95
N PHE A 53 15.39 -3.96 -3.99
CA PHE A 53 15.30 -2.84 -3.07
C PHE A 53 15.15 -3.40 -1.65
N GLN A 54 16.22 -3.30 -0.85
CA GLN A 54 16.24 -3.85 0.51
C GLN A 54 15.27 -3.14 1.46
N THR A 55 14.89 -1.90 1.15
CA THR A 55 14.05 -1.07 2.02
C THR A 55 12.66 -0.92 1.44
N LEU A 56 11.67 -1.56 2.10
CA LEU A 56 10.24 -1.44 1.76
C LEU A 56 9.79 0.03 1.65
N ALA A 57 10.32 0.92 2.49
CA ALA A 57 9.99 2.34 2.48
C ALA A 57 10.37 3.03 1.15
N ILE A 58 11.54 2.73 0.59
CA ILE A 58 11.99 3.34 -0.68
C ILE A 58 11.15 2.82 -1.85
N ALA A 59 10.90 1.50 -1.90
CA ALA A 59 10.04 0.92 -2.92
C ALA A 59 8.61 1.50 -2.85
N THR A 60 8.08 1.65 -1.64
CA THR A 60 6.77 2.27 -1.39
C THR A 60 6.74 3.73 -1.79
N PHE A 61 7.80 4.50 -1.50
CA PHE A 61 7.93 5.90 -1.89
C PHE A 61 7.91 6.07 -3.41
N VAL A 62 8.76 5.32 -4.14
CA VAL A 62 8.82 5.41 -5.61
C VAL A 62 7.47 5.03 -6.21
N ALA A 63 6.88 3.90 -5.80
CA ALA A 63 5.60 3.47 -6.31
C ALA A 63 4.47 4.47 -6.00
N SER A 64 4.41 5.00 -4.77
CA SER A 64 3.40 5.98 -4.38
C SER A 64 3.59 7.32 -5.09
N PHE A 65 4.83 7.75 -5.32
CA PHE A 65 5.14 8.97 -6.07
C PHE A 65 4.65 8.87 -7.52
N CYS A 66 4.99 7.77 -8.21
CA CYS A 66 4.53 7.53 -9.59
C CYS A 66 3.00 7.54 -9.68
N ILE A 67 2.31 6.89 -8.74
CA ILE A 67 0.86 6.77 -8.72
C ILE A 67 0.19 8.08 -8.27
N GLY A 68 0.81 8.85 -7.39
CA GLY A 68 0.37 10.20 -7.06
C GLY A 68 0.41 11.13 -8.27
N CYS A 69 1.52 11.14 -9.02
CA CYS A 69 1.63 11.90 -10.26
C CYS A 69 0.58 11.46 -11.30
N LEU A 70 0.43 10.15 -11.50
CA LEU A 70 -0.56 9.58 -12.42
C LEU A 70 -1.99 9.90 -11.97
N GLY A 71 -2.28 9.80 -10.68
CA GLY A 71 -3.57 10.12 -10.08
C GLY A 71 -3.96 11.57 -10.32
N ILE A 72 -3.04 12.52 -10.12
CA ILE A 72 -3.27 13.95 -10.41
C ILE A 72 -3.55 14.19 -11.89
N ALA A 73 -2.79 13.53 -12.79
CA ALA A 73 -3.00 13.67 -14.22
C ALA A 73 -4.38 13.14 -14.65
N LEU A 74 -4.75 11.95 -14.17
CA LEU A 74 -6.03 11.33 -14.49
C LEU A 74 -7.21 12.08 -13.86
N ALA A 75 -7.05 12.59 -12.64
CA ALA A 75 -8.04 13.44 -11.94
C ALA A 75 -8.47 14.64 -12.78
N LYS A 76 -7.51 15.31 -13.44
CA LYS A 76 -7.80 16.43 -14.35
C LYS A 76 -8.63 16.00 -15.55
N ILE A 77 -8.34 14.83 -16.11
CA ILE A 77 -9.03 14.29 -17.30
C ILE A 77 -10.48 13.92 -16.94
N ILE A 78 -10.68 13.23 -15.82
CA ILE A 78 -12.01 12.78 -15.40
C ILE A 78 -12.79 13.82 -14.59
N LYS A 79 -12.19 15.00 -14.35
CA LYS A 79 -12.77 16.15 -13.63
C LYS A 79 -13.27 15.78 -12.23
N THR A 80 -12.48 14.99 -11.50
CA THR A 80 -12.73 14.66 -10.10
C THR A 80 -11.57 15.11 -9.22
N PRO A 81 -11.79 15.49 -7.95
CA PRO A 81 -10.72 15.73 -7.00
C PRO A 81 -9.72 14.57 -6.95
N ALA A 82 -8.42 14.88 -6.94
CA ALA A 82 -7.37 13.87 -7.05
C ALA A 82 -7.33 12.94 -5.83
N GLU A 83 -7.72 13.45 -4.67
CA GLU A 83 -7.77 12.77 -3.38
C GLU A 83 -8.70 11.55 -3.41
N ILE A 84 -9.83 11.65 -4.12
CA ILE A 84 -10.83 10.59 -4.27
C ILE A 84 -10.25 9.39 -5.05
N ILE A 85 -9.24 9.64 -5.89
CA ILE A 85 -8.54 8.61 -6.66
C ILE A 85 -7.32 8.11 -5.89
N ALA A 86 -6.48 9.04 -5.43
CA ALA A 86 -5.17 8.75 -4.89
C ALA A 86 -5.25 8.05 -3.52
N PHE A 87 -6.14 8.46 -2.62
CA PHE A 87 -6.22 7.81 -1.30
C PHE A 87 -6.60 6.34 -1.41
N PRO A 88 -7.71 5.95 -2.07
CA PRO A 88 -8.05 4.54 -2.18
C PRO A 88 -7.02 3.71 -2.95
N ALA A 89 -6.35 4.30 -3.94
CA ALA A 89 -5.30 3.63 -4.70
C ALA A 89 -4.06 3.29 -3.83
N LEU A 90 -3.72 4.14 -2.86
CA LEU A 90 -2.52 4.00 -2.04
C LEU A 90 -2.75 3.30 -0.71
N ILE A 91 -3.99 3.22 -0.20
CA ILE A 91 -4.32 2.56 1.07
C ILE A 91 -3.79 1.10 1.14
N PRO A 92 -3.94 0.25 0.10
CA PRO A 92 -3.41 -1.12 0.15
C PRO A 92 -1.89 -1.19 0.36
N MET A 93 -1.17 -0.09 0.09
CA MET A 93 0.27 -0.05 0.27
C MET A 93 0.73 0.31 1.68
N ILE A 94 -0.19 0.69 2.59
CA ILE A 94 0.15 1.03 3.97
C ILE A 94 0.66 -0.23 4.68
N PRO A 95 1.88 -0.22 5.25
CA PRO A 95 2.48 -1.39 5.91
C PRO A 95 1.88 -1.63 7.32
N GLY A 96 0.57 -1.83 7.40
CA GLY A 96 -0.18 -1.87 8.65
C GLY A 96 0.26 -2.99 9.61
N ILE A 97 0.58 -4.18 9.09
CA ILE A 97 1.07 -5.29 9.93
C ILE A 97 2.41 -4.95 10.56
N TYR A 98 3.31 -4.28 9.83
CA TYR A 98 4.62 -3.87 10.36
C TYR A 98 4.45 -2.82 11.46
N ALA A 99 3.58 -1.82 11.23
CA ALA A 99 3.26 -0.81 12.23
C ALA A 99 2.64 -1.41 13.49
N TYR A 100 1.68 -2.32 13.32
CA TYR A 100 1.04 -3.03 14.43
C TYR A 100 2.04 -3.86 15.23
N LYS A 101 2.89 -4.65 14.55
CA LYS A 101 3.93 -5.47 15.21
C LYS A 101 4.94 -4.62 15.96
N ALA A 102 5.38 -3.49 15.40
CA ALA A 102 6.32 -2.60 16.07
C ALA A 102 5.76 -2.10 17.42
N ILE A 103 4.50 -1.66 17.44
CA ILE A 103 3.84 -1.23 18.69
C ILE A 103 3.65 -2.41 19.64
N LEU A 104 3.20 -3.56 19.13
CA LEU A 104 2.97 -4.76 19.94
C LEU A 104 4.26 -5.24 20.62
N TYR A 105 5.37 -5.28 19.89
CA TYR A 105 6.67 -5.69 20.42
C TYR A 105 7.22 -4.67 21.42
N LEU A 106 7.04 -3.38 21.17
CA LEU A 106 7.39 -2.34 22.15
C LEU A 106 6.63 -2.51 23.47
N ILE A 107 5.30 -2.73 23.40
CA ILE A 107 4.49 -2.97 24.61
C ILE A 107 4.93 -4.25 25.31
N SER A 108 5.21 -5.32 24.56
CA SER A 108 5.66 -6.60 25.10
C SER A 108 7.04 -6.49 25.76
N PHE A 109 7.94 -5.71 25.18
CA PHE A 109 9.24 -5.37 25.76
C PHE A 109 9.09 -4.63 27.11
N ILE A 110 8.22 -3.62 27.17
CA ILE A 110 7.99 -2.84 28.40
C ILE A 110 7.38 -3.72 29.50
N ARG A 111 6.48 -4.65 29.14
CA ARG A 111 5.74 -5.50 30.09
C ARG A 111 6.45 -6.78 30.51
N SER A 112 7.45 -7.23 29.75
CA SER A 112 8.21 -8.44 30.11
C SER A 112 9.09 -8.19 31.33
N ASP A 113 9.19 -9.17 32.23
CA ASP A 113 10.21 -9.19 33.29
C ASP A 113 11.40 -10.11 32.92
N ASP A 114 11.25 -10.93 31.89
CA ASP A 114 12.31 -11.81 31.39
C ASP A 114 13.23 -11.07 30.39
N LEU A 115 14.53 -11.08 30.69
CA LEU A 115 15.58 -10.49 29.85
C LEU A 115 15.68 -11.16 28.48
N LYS A 116 15.45 -12.49 28.39
CA LYS A 116 15.52 -13.20 27.11
C LYS A 116 14.38 -12.76 26.20
N ALA A 117 13.14 -12.77 26.70
CA ALA A 117 11.99 -12.26 25.97
C ALA A 117 12.15 -10.78 25.55
N LYS A 118 12.75 -9.94 26.41
CA LYS A 118 13.04 -8.54 26.04
C LYS A 118 14.00 -8.42 24.85
N SER A 119 15.04 -9.25 24.80
CA SER A 119 15.99 -9.21 23.70
C SER A 119 15.36 -9.59 22.36
N GLU A 120 14.38 -10.52 22.37
CA GLU A 120 13.65 -10.92 21.16
C GLU A 120 12.71 -9.82 20.65
N PHE A 121 12.11 -9.03 21.54
CA PHE A 121 11.21 -7.92 21.14
C PHE A 121 11.93 -6.68 20.60
N LEU A 122 13.26 -6.59 20.73
CA LEU A 122 14.07 -5.47 20.22
C LEU A 122 14.51 -5.64 18.75
N VAL A 123 14.38 -6.86 18.19
CA VAL A 123 14.81 -7.23 16.83
C VAL A 123 13.61 -7.33 15.90
#